data_AF-A0A6I2UCN4-F1
#
_entry.id   AF-A0A6I2UCN4-F1
#
_cell.length_a   1.000
_cell.length_b   1.000
_cell.length_c   1.000
_cell.angle_alpha   90.00
_cell.angle_beta   90.00
_cell.angle_gamma   90.00
#
_symmetry.space_group_name_H-M   'P 1'
#
loop_
_entity.id
_entity.type
_entity.pdbx_description
1 polymer ?
#
loop_
_entity_poly.entity_id
_entity_poly.type
_entity_poly.pdbx_seq_one_letter_code
_entity_poly.pdbx_strand_id
1 'polypeptide(L)'
;MKKLLLVPAFMLAFFFSTISSVSAADVWVDHWDSENKDIYVVEDTISGNSTNFSVVVKEVRNGRLINQQSWYFNKFKTDFWRCQSDEMRIKAAKKGIGAPMSVVCAPNGVFEYCADSLGIYYYIDGYYYY
;
A
#
# COMPACT_ATOMS: atom_id res chain seq x y z
N MET A 1 -22.62 36.99 -37.34
CA MET A 1 -23.12 36.29 -36.14
C MET A 1 -22.21 35.09 -35.84
N LYS A 2 -21.13 35.26 -35.04
CA LYS A 2 -20.16 34.19 -34.73
C LYS A 2 -19.52 34.40 -33.35
N LYS A 3 -20.31 34.46 -32.26
CA LYS A 3 -19.75 34.61 -30.89
C LYS A 3 -20.57 33.93 -29.79
N LEU A 4 -21.29 32.85 -30.09
CA LEU A 4 -22.15 32.17 -29.07
C LEU A 4 -21.76 30.72 -28.74
N LEU A 5 -20.77 30.14 -29.41
CA LEU A 5 -20.32 28.76 -29.13
C LEU A 5 -19.08 28.68 -28.23
N LEU A 6 -18.41 29.81 -27.95
CA LEU A 6 -17.15 29.80 -27.20
C LEU A 6 -17.35 29.52 -25.71
N VAL A 7 -18.45 30.00 -25.13
CA VAL A 7 -18.75 29.87 -23.69
C VAL A 7 -19.06 28.43 -23.27
N PRO A 8 -19.94 27.66 -23.97
CA PRO A 8 -20.16 26.26 -23.60
C PRO A 8 -18.92 25.38 -23.86
N ALA A 9 -18.12 25.68 -24.88
CA ALA A 9 -16.87 24.97 -25.15
C ALA A 9 -15.80 25.20 -24.07
N PHE A 10 -15.70 26.43 -23.55
CA PHE A 10 -14.77 26.76 -22.45
C PHE A 10 -15.22 26.13 -21.12
N MET A 11 -16.53 26.10 -20.85
CA MET A 11 -17.09 25.40 -19.68
C MET A 11 -16.81 23.90 -19.74
N LEU A 12 -17.01 23.25 -20.89
CA LEU A 12 -16.73 21.82 -21.07
C LEU A 12 -15.24 21.50 -20.87
N ALA A 13 -14.35 22.33 -21.42
CA ALA A 13 -12.91 22.20 -21.23
C ALA A 13 -12.48 22.38 -19.76
N PHE A 14 -13.16 23.25 -19.00
CA PHE A 14 -12.92 23.43 -17.57
C PHE A 14 -13.32 22.18 -16.75
N PHE A 15 -14.46 21.54 -17.09
CA PHE A 15 -14.91 20.30 -16.45
C PHE A 15 -13.94 19.11 -16.67
N PHE A 16 -13.29 19.02 -17.84
CA PHE A 16 -12.26 18.00 -18.07
C PHE A 16 -10.92 18.33 -17.39
N SER A 17 -10.61 19.61 -17.16
CA SER A 17 -9.36 20.02 -16.52
C SER A 17 -9.31 19.82 -15.01
N THR A 18 -10.47 19.52 -14.38
CA THR A 18 -10.57 19.23 -12.94
C THR A 18 -10.70 17.75 -12.60
N ILE A 19 -10.68 16.86 -13.59
CA ILE A 19 -10.63 15.41 -13.34
C ILE A 19 -9.17 15.02 -13.06
N SER A 20 -8.65 15.50 -11.93
CA SER A 20 -7.54 14.83 -11.27
C SER A 20 -8.15 13.71 -10.41
N SER A 21 -8.86 12.76 -11.04
CA SER A 21 -9.32 11.57 -10.34
C SER A 21 -8.19 10.57 -10.30
N VAL A 22 -7.20 10.81 -9.45
CA VAL A 22 -6.40 9.71 -8.91
C VAL A 22 -7.33 9.03 -7.90
N SER A 23 -8.15 8.10 -8.40
CA SER A 23 -8.85 7.17 -7.54
C SER A 23 -7.79 6.22 -7.04
N ALA A 24 -7.43 6.33 -5.76
CA ALA A 24 -6.67 5.34 -5.04
C ALA A 24 -7.17 3.93 -5.41
N ALA A 25 -6.39 3.20 -6.19
CA ALA A 25 -6.73 1.83 -6.55
C ALA A 25 -6.53 0.96 -5.31
N ASP A 26 -7.63 0.48 -4.73
CA ASP A 26 -7.60 -0.51 -3.67
C ASP A 26 -7.45 -1.89 -4.32
N VAL A 27 -6.26 -2.47 -4.23
CA VAL A 27 -5.93 -3.76 -4.84
C VAL A 27 -6.04 -4.85 -3.80
N TRP A 28 -6.88 -5.85 -4.05
CA TRP A 28 -6.99 -7.02 -3.17
C TRP A 28 -5.73 -7.89 -3.30
N VAL A 29 -5.05 -8.15 -2.19
CA VAL A 29 -3.77 -8.88 -2.19
C VAL A 29 -3.77 -10.14 -1.33
N ASP A 30 -4.69 -10.28 -0.38
CA ASP A 30 -4.71 -11.42 0.53
C ASP A 30 -6.07 -11.60 1.23
N HIS A 31 -6.30 -12.80 1.76
CA HIS A 31 -7.37 -13.12 2.69
C HIS A 31 -6.80 -13.83 3.92
N TRP A 32 -7.00 -13.26 5.11
CA TRP A 32 -6.54 -13.83 6.37
C TRP A 32 -7.65 -14.63 7.05
N ASP A 33 -7.67 -15.94 6.81
CA ASP A 33 -8.68 -16.87 7.32
C ASP A 33 -8.87 -16.79 8.84
N SER A 34 -7.77 -16.71 9.60
CA SER A 34 -7.82 -16.70 11.07
C SER A 34 -8.55 -15.50 11.66
N GLU A 35 -8.58 -14.39 10.92
CA GLU A 35 -9.25 -13.16 11.34
C GLU A 35 -10.51 -12.87 10.50
N ASN A 36 -10.76 -13.67 9.45
CA ASN A 36 -11.76 -13.43 8.42
C ASN A 36 -11.70 -11.96 7.94
N LYS A 37 -10.59 -11.60 7.31
CA LYS A 37 -10.33 -10.26 6.78
C LYS A 37 -9.74 -10.34 5.38
N ASP A 38 -10.24 -9.49 4.50
CA ASP A 38 -9.63 -9.21 3.21
C ASP A 38 -8.65 -8.05 3.36
N ILE A 39 -7.51 -8.17 2.70
CA ILE A 39 -6.42 -7.20 2.78
C ILE A 39 -6.26 -6.52 1.43
N TYR A 40 -6.26 -5.19 1.46
CA TYR A 40 -6.11 -4.37 0.26
C TYR A 40 -4.91 -3.43 0.41
N VAL A 41 -4.14 -3.30 -0.65
CA VAL A 41 -3.11 -2.28 -0.82
C VAL A 41 -3.74 -1.06 -1.48
N VAL A 42 -3.50 0.12 -0.91
CA VAL A 42 -3.83 1.39 -1.57
C VAL A 42 -2.67 1.78 -2.48
N GLU A 43 -2.76 1.42 -3.76
CA GLU A 43 -1.62 1.42 -4.70
C GLU A 43 -0.89 2.76 -4.78
N ASP A 44 -1.62 3.87 -4.90
CA ASP A 44 -1.04 5.22 -5.00
C ASP A 44 -0.25 5.67 -3.76
N THR A 45 -0.27 4.88 -2.68
CA THR A 45 0.49 5.15 -1.44
C THR A 45 1.78 4.37 -1.35
N ILE A 46 2.05 3.47 -2.31
CA ILE A 46 3.32 2.75 -2.39
C ILE A 46 4.43 3.77 -2.62
N SER A 47 5.36 3.84 -1.67
CA SER A 47 6.47 4.78 -1.71
C SER A 47 7.71 4.13 -1.12
N GLY A 48 8.83 4.20 -1.84
CA GLY A 48 10.05 3.55 -1.39
C GLY A 48 11.12 3.44 -2.46
N ASN A 49 12.09 2.56 -2.17
CA ASN A 49 13.20 2.20 -3.03
C ASN A 49 13.56 0.71 -2.81
N SER A 50 14.67 0.28 -3.41
CA SER A 50 15.12 -1.11 -3.40
C SER A 50 15.44 -1.72 -2.02
N THR A 51 15.51 -0.92 -0.95
CA THR A 51 15.83 -1.41 0.40
C THR A 51 14.82 -1.02 1.47
N ASN A 52 13.86 -0.14 1.17
CA ASN A 52 12.81 0.24 2.10
C ASN A 52 11.61 0.81 1.36
N PHE A 53 10.41 0.49 1.83
CA PHE A 53 9.19 1.07 1.30
C PHE A 53 8.10 1.09 2.36
N SER A 54 7.06 1.87 2.10
CA SER A 54 5.84 1.92 2.90
C SER A 54 4.62 1.94 2.00
N VAL A 55 3.49 1.51 2.55
CA VAL A 55 2.22 1.44 1.86
C VAL A 55 1.08 1.57 2.86
N VAL A 56 -0.05 2.14 2.46
CA VAL A 56 -1.29 2.09 3.22
C VAL A 56 -2.03 0.80 2.91
N VAL A 57 -2.41 0.08 3.96
CA VAL A 57 -3.16 -1.16 3.90
C VAL A 57 -4.54 -0.94 4.50
N LYS A 58 -5.56 -1.47 3.83
CA LYS A 58 -6.94 -1.53 4.31
C LYS A 58 -7.28 -2.96 4.69
N GLU A 59 -7.87 -3.13 5.87
CA GLU A 59 -8.44 -4.39 6.32
C GLU A 59 -9.97 -4.29 6.21
N VAL A 60 -10.56 -5.21 5.48
CA VAL A 60 -12.00 -5.27 5.20
C VAL A 60 -12.55 -6.56 5.76
N ARG A 61 -13.73 -6.51 6.38
CA ARG A 61 -14.45 -7.70 6.84
C ARG A 61 -15.90 -7.60 6.43
N ASN A 62 -16.42 -8.65 5.76
CA ASN A 62 -17.79 -8.69 5.25
C ASN A 62 -18.15 -7.44 4.43
N GLY A 63 -17.23 -7.01 3.55
CA GLY A 63 -17.39 -5.83 2.69
C GLY A 63 -17.33 -4.48 3.41
N ARG A 64 -16.94 -4.43 4.69
CA ARG A 64 -16.80 -3.18 5.46
C ARG A 64 -15.35 -2.94 5.85
N LEU A 65 -14.85 -1.74 5.57
CA LEU A 65 -13.54 -1.29 6.08
C LEU A 65 -13.57 -1.28 7.61
N ILE A 66 -12.63 -2.00 8.23
CA ILE A 66 -12.49 -2.07 9.70
C ILE A 66 -11.19 -1.46 10.20
N ASN A 67 -10.16 -1.34 9.35
CA ASN A 67 -8.91 -0.68 9.68
C ASN A 67 -8.24 -0.12 8.42
N GLN A 68 -7.48 0.96 8.59
CA GLN A 68 -6.59 1.50 7.57
C GLN A 68 -5.32 1.98 8.27
N GLN A 69 -4.17 1.46 7.86
CA GLN A 69 -2.89 1.76 8.53
C GLN A 69 -1.71 1.68 7.57
N SER A 70 -0.64 2.39 7.90
CA SER A 70 0.62 2.28 7.15
C SER A 70 1.37 1.04 7.57
N TRP A 71 1.94 0.35 6.59
CA TRP A 71 2.91 -0.71 6.78
C TRP A 71 4.26 -0.22 6.25
N TYR A 72 5.32 -0.58 6.96
CA TYR A 72 6.68 -0.19 6.65
C TYR A 72 7.53 -1.44 6.50
N PHE A 73 8.26 -1.50 5.41
CA PHE A 73 9.13 -2.61 5.06
C PHE A 73 10.56 -2.11 4.90
N ASN A 74 11.51 -2.86 5.45
CA ASN A 74 12.92 -2.57 5.26
C ASN A 74 13.72 -3.86 5.09
N LYS A 75 14.70 -3.82 4.19
CA LYS A 75 15.69 -4.87 4.03
C LYS A 75 16.70 -4.74 5.16
N PHE A 76 16.82 -5.77 5.99
CA PHE A 76 17.84 -5.81 7.02
C PHE A 76 19.10 -6.46 6.45
N LYS A 77 20.18 -5.68 6.37
CA LYS A 77 21.44 -6.07 5.73
C LYS A 77 21.16 -6.61 4.32
N THR A 78 21.56 -7.84 4.01
CA THR A 78 21.49 -8.42 2.67
C THR A 78 20.36 -9.43 2.48
N ASP A 79 19.77 -9.99 3.55
CA ASP A 79 19.15 -11.32 3.42
C ASP A 79 17.65 -11.37 3.74
N PHE A 80 17.13 -10.54 4.65
CA PHE A 80 15.73 -10.65 5.07
C PHE A 80 15.03 -9.30 5.15
N TRP A 81 13.78 -9.32 4.69
CA TRP A 81 12.86 -8.21 4.84
C TRP A 81 12.20 -8.26 6.20
N ARG A 82 11.96 -7.07 6.75
CA ARG A 82 11.21 -6.92 7.99
C ARG A 82 10.08 -5.94 7.79
N CYS A 83 8.99 -6.12 8.53
CA CYS A 83 7.82 -5.28 8.50
C CYS A 83 7.43 -4.77 9.90
N GLN A 84 6.78 -3.61 9.92
CA GLN A 84 5.99 -3.13 11.06
C GLN A 84 4.76 -2.40 10.53
N SER A 85 3.69 -2.43 11.30
CA SER A 85 2.51 -1.59 11.07
C SER A 85 2.47 -0.40 12.03
N ASP A 86 1.67 0.61 11.72
CA ASP A 86 1.38 1.70 12.66
C ASP A 86 0.85 1.18 14.01
N GLU A 87 0.02 0.13 14.00
CA GLU A 87 -0.47 -0.48 15.25
C GLU A 87 0.68 -1.01 16.12
N MET A 88 1.69 -1.67 15.52
CA MET A 88 2.87 -2.15 16.23
C MET A 88 3.66 -0.97 16.83
N ARG A 89 3.85 0.11 16.05
CA ARG A 89 4.54 1.32 16.50
C ARG A 89 3.80 2.00 17.66
N ILE A 90 2.48 2.15 17.56
CA ILE A 90 1.64 2.74 18.61
C ILE A 90 1.69 1.90 19.89
N LYS A 91 1.59 0.57 19.77
CA LYS A 91 1.69 -0.36 20.92
C LYS A 91 3.06 -0.26 21.60
N ALA A 92 4.14 -0.12 20.84
CA ALA A 92 5.49 0.04 21.37
C ALA A 92 5.70 1.40 22.06
N ALA A 93 5.23 2.49 21.43
CA ALA A 93 5.29 3.83 22.00
C ALA A 93 4.54 3.92 23.34
N LYS A 94 3.35 3.30 23.45
CA LYS A 94 2.60 3.20 24.71
C LYS A 94 3.36 2.47 25.81
N LYS A 95 4.29 1.59 25.46
CA LYS A 95 5.15 0.85 26.39
C LYS A 95 6.50 1.54 26.64
N GLY A 96 6.77 2.67 25.98
CA GLY A 96 8.07 3.37 26.08
C GLY A 96 9.22 2.60 25.44
N ILE A 97 8.95 1.70 24.49
CA ILE A 97 9.97 0.89 23.80
C ILE A 97 10.00 1.19 22.30
N GLY A 98 11.11 0.85 21.64
CA GLY A 98 11.20 0.88 20.18
C GLY A 98 10.24 -0.12 19.54
N ALA A 99 9.68 0.24 18.38
CA ALA A 99 8.79 -0.64 17.63
C ALA A 99 9.54 -1.91 17.19
N PRO A 100 9.08 -3.12 17.56
CA PRO A 100 9.67 -4.34 17.04
C PRO A 100 9.33 -4.44 15.54
N MET A 101 10.29 -4.91 14.74
CA MET A 101 10.05 -5.30 13.35
C MET A 101 9.96 -6.82 13.28
N SER A 102 8.95 -7.35 12.61
CA SER A 102 8.79 -8.79 12.35
C SER A 102 9.49 -9.17 11.05
N VAL A 103 10.05 -10.37 10.95
CA VAL A 103 10.56 -10.88 9.66
C VAL A 103 9.36 -11.11 8.73
N VAL A 104 9.49 -10.71 7.47
CA VAL A 104 8.50 -11.02 6.44
C VAL A 104 8.63 -12.51 6.10
N CYS A 105 7.62 -13.30 6.46
CA CYS A 105 7.52 -14.70 6.07
C CYS A 105 6.68 -14.80 4.80
N ALA A 106 7.11 -15.63 3.84
CA ALA A 106 6.32 -15.94 2.66
C ALA A 106 5.26 -17.02 2.99
N PRO A 107 4.08 -16.97 2.33
CA PRO A 107 3.62 -15.89 1.45
C PRO A 107 3.19 -14.63 2.24
N ASN A 108 3.35 -13.46 1.64
CA ASN A 108 2.84 -12.19 2.19
C ASN A 108 2.32 -11.27 1.09
N GLY A 109 1.01 -11.29 0.81
CA GLY A 109 0.43 -10.60 -0.35
C GLY A 109 0.71 -9.10 -0.40
N VAL A 110 0.75 -8.41 0.76
CA VAL A 110 1.09 -6.98 0.83
C VAL A 110 2.52 -6.73 0.36
N PHE A 111 3.48 -7.48 0.92
CA PHE A 111 4.89 -7.32 0.57
C PHE A 111 5.14 -7.68 -0.90
N GLU A 112 4.61 -8.81 -1.35
CA GLU A 112 4.84 -9.34 -2.71
C GLU A 112 4.29 -8.37 -3.77
N TYR A 113 3.07 -7.86 -3.57
CA TYR A 113 2.48 -6.86 -4.47
C TYR A 113 3.31 -5.57 -4.53
N CYS A 114 3.73 -5.05 -3.38
CA CYS A 114 4.51 -3.82 -3.34
C CYS A 114 5.92 -4.01 -3.93
N ALA A 115 6.54 -5.17 -3.69
CA ALA A 115 7.85 -5.51 -4.22
C ALA A 115 7.81 -5.56 -5.76
N ASP A 116 6.81 -6.22 -6.34
CA ASP A 116 6.58 -6.25 -7.79
C ASP A 116 6.36 -4.83 -8.35
N SER A 117 5.47 -4.07 -7.73
CA SER A 117 5.16 -2.67 -8.12
C SER A 117 6.38 -1.75 -8.11
N LEU A 118 7.37 -2.03 -7.26
CA LEU A 118 8.62 -1.27 -7.13
C LEU A 118 9.80 -1.88 -7.91
N GLY A 119 9.61 -3.02 -8.60
CA GLY A 119 10.69 -3.74 -9.29
C GLY A 119 11.75 -4.31 -8.35
N ILE A 120 11.34 -4.77 -7.16
CA ILE A 120 12.23 -5.29 -6.13
C ILE A 120 12.35 -6.81 -6.25
N TYR A 121 13.54 -7.27 -6.62
CA TYR A 121 13.93 -8.67 -6.54
C TYR A 121 14.29 -9.05 -5.09
N TYR A 122 13.76 -10.16 -4.58
CA TYR A 122 13.97 -10.55 -3.18
C TYR A 122 14.16 -12.06 -2.97
N TYR A 123 14.68 -12.42 -1.79
CA TYR A 123 14.93 -13.79 -1.37
C TYR A 123 14.20 -14.04 -0.05
N ILE A 124 13.41 -15.10 0.02
CA ILE A 124 12.74 -15.54 1.24
C ILE A 124 12.92 -17.06 1.37
N ASP A 125 13.43 -17.48 2.53
CA ASP A 125 13.49 -18.89 2.96
C ASP A 125 14.08 -19.90 1.95
N GLY A 126 15.25 -19.61 1.36
CA GLY A 126 15.86 -20.53 0.39
C GLY A 126 15.53 -20.25 -1.06
N TYR A 127 14.51 -19.42 -1.32
CA TYR A 127 13.99 -19.20 -2.67
C TYR A 127 14.18 -17.75 -3.12
N TYR A 128 14.65 -17.61 -4.36
CA TYR A 128 14.68 -16.34 -5.08
C TYR A 128 13.33 -16.11 -5.74
N TYR A 129 12.77 -14.93 -5.52
CA TYR A 129 11.59 -14.43 -6.19
C TYR A 129 12.03 -13.30 -7.12
N TYR A 130 11.68 -13.46 -8.41
CA TYR A 130 12.11 -12.57 -9.49
C TYR A 130 10.95 -11.75 -10.03
#